data_AF-A0A2V2EW26-F1
#
_entry.id   AF-A0A2V2EW26-F1
#
_cell.length_a   1.000
_cell.length_b   1.000
_cell.length_c   1.000
_cell.angle_alpha   90.00
_cell.angle_beta   90.00
_cell.angle_gamma   90.00
#
_symmetry.space_group_name_H-M   'P 1'
#
loop_
_entity.id
_entity.type
_entity.pdbx_description
1 polymer ?
#
loop_
_entity_poly.entity_id
_entity_poly.type
_entity_poly.pdbx_seq_one_letter_code
_entity_poly.pdbx_strand_id
1 'polypeptide(L)' 'MNKTQLKRYAKLLAKTGINVKKGQWVIVQADLDQPEFVEMVVEELYRAGAG' A
#
# COMPACT_ATOMS: atom_id res chain seq x y z
N MET A 1 -0.57 16.17 0.81
CA MET A 1 0.51 15.72 -0.10
C MET A 1 -0.01 15.71 -1.52
N ASN A 2 0.84 15.93 -2.54
CA ASN A 2 0.37 15.77 -3.93
C ASN A 2 0.21 14.27 -4.30
N LYS A 3 -0.56 13.96 -5.34
CA LYS A 3 -0.86 12.56 -5.72
C LYS A 3 0.40 11.74 -6.01
N THR A 4 1.42 12.36 -6.61
CA THR A 4 2.70 11.70 -6.91
C THR A 4 3.44 11.28 -5.63
N GLN A 5 3.43 12.15 -4.60
CA GLN A 5 4.02 11.84 -3.30
C GLN A 5 3.26 10.71 -2.60
N LEU A 6 1.93 10.71 -2.65
CA LEU A 6 1.11 9.63 -2.09
C LEU A 6 1.41 8.28 -2.74
N LYS A 7 1.48 8.22 -4.07
CA LYS A 7 1.86 6.99 -4.79
C LYS A 7 3.26 6.48 -4.42
N ARG A 8 4.23 7.40 -4.31
CA ARG A 8 5.59 7.03 -3.86
C ARG A 8 5.59 6.50 -2.43
N TYR A 9 4.75 7.09 -1.57
CA TYR A 9 4.62 6.66 -0.19
C TYR A 9 3.98 5.27 -0.07
N ALA A 10 2.91 4.99 -0.82
CA ALA A 10 2.31 3.65 -0.91
C ALA A 10 3.34 2.58 -1.34
N LYS A 11 4.14 2.88 -2.37
CA LYS A 11 5.22 1.99 -2.82
C LYS A 11 6.29 1.77 -1.75
N LEU A 12 6.66 2.83 -1.00
CA LEU A 12 7.62 2.74 0.10
C LEU A 12 7.08 1.82 1.21
N LEU A 13 5.81 1.94 1.57
CA LEU A 13 5.16 1.07 2.55
C LEU A 13 5.19 -0.39 2.10
N ALA A 14 4.78 -0.68 0.86
CA ALA A 14 4.73 -2.06 0.37
C ALA A 14 6.12 -2.73 0.27
N LYS A 15 7.13 -2.02 -0.26
CA LYS A 15 8.45 -2.61 -0.56
C LYS A 15 9.48 -2.48 0.54
N THR A 16 9.44 -1.41 1.32
CA THR A 16 10.47 -1.11 2.33
C THR A 16 9.92 -1.20 3.74
N GLY A 17 8.73 -0.64 3.99
CA GLY A 17 8.10 -0.67 5.32
C GLY A 17 7.69 -2.09 5.72
N ILE A 18 6.70 -2.64 5.01
CA ILE A 18 6.18 -4.00 5.24
C ILE A 18 7.09 -5.05 4.58
N ASN A 19 7.75 -4.69 3.47
CA ASN A 19 8.60 -5.58 2.69
C ASN A 19 7.89 -6.90 2.31
N VAL A 20 6.71 -6.73 1.71
CA VAL A 20 5.78 -7.82 1.35
C VAL A 20 6.52 -8.93 0.60
N LYS A 21 6.26 -10.17 1.02
CA LYS A 21 6.69 -11.38 0.34
C LYS A 21 5.56 -11.97 -0.49
N LYS A 22 5.93 -12.73 -1.51
CA LYS A 22 4.96 -13.43 -2.36
C LYS A 22 4.12 -14.40 -1.52
N GLY A 23 2.81 -14.29 -1.59
CA GLY A 23 1.87 -15.10 -0.80
C GLY A 23 1.72 -14.65 0.65
N GLN A 24 2.20 -13.45 0.99
CA GLN A 24 2.07 -12.92 2.34
C GLN A 24 0.68 -12.31 2.52
N TRP A 25 0.00 -12.73 3.58
CA TRP A 25 -1.25 -12.12 3.98
C TRP A 25 -1.02 -10.76 4.64
N VAL A 26 -1.77 -9.74 4.22
CA VAL A 26 -1.65 -8.36 4.71
C VAL A 26 -3.04 -7.82 5.05
N ILE A 27 -3.20 -7.27 6.25
CA ILE A 27 -4.39 -6.52 6.65
C ILE A 27 -4.06 -5.02 6.57
N VAL A 28 -4.90 -4.27 5.85
CA VAL A 28 -4.85 -2.80 5.87
C VAL A 28 -5.95 -2.29 6.79
N GLN A 29 -5.57 -1.57 7.84
CA GLN A 29 -6.49 -0.85 8.72
C GLN A 29 -6.40 0.64 8.41
N ALA A 30 -7.54 1.25 8.11
CA ALA A 30 -7.63 2.66 7.77
C ALA A 30 -9.00 3.23 8.15
N ASP A 31 -9.04 4.54 8.40
CA ASP A 31 -10.27 5.30 8.61
C ASP A 31 -10.97 5.61 7.28
N LEU A 32 -12.23 6.03 7.35
CA LEU A 32 -13.11 6.24 6.18
C LEU A 32 -12.84 7.53 5.40
N ASP A 33 -11.95 8.40 5.89
CA ASP A 33 -11.71 9.74 5.35
C ASP A 33 -10.77 9.75 4.13
N GLN A 34 -10.04 8.66 3.87
CA GLN A 34 -8.97 8.63 2.86
C GLN A 34 -9.03 7.42 1.90
N PRO A 35 -10.17 7.17 1.23
CA PRO A 35 -10.33 6.00 0.36
C PRO A 35 -9.34 5.96 -0.82
N GLU A 36 -9.04 7.11 -1.43
CA GLU A 36 -8.12 7.17 -2.58
C GLU A 36 -6.70 6.70 -2.22
N PHE A 37 -6.22 7.01 -1.00
CA PHE A 37 -4.89 6.57 -0.58
C PHE A 37 -4.86 5.10 -0.18
N VAL A 38 -5.92 4.61 0.47
CA VAL A 38 -6.06 3.19 0.82
C VAL A 38 -6.01 2.33 -0.44
N GLU A 39 -6.72 2.74 -1.51
CA GLU A 39 -6.67 2.07 -2.81
C GLU A 39 -5.23 2.01 -3.37
N MET A 40 -4.51 3.13 -3.35
CA MET A 40 -3.10 3.17 -3.79
C MET A 40 -2.20 2.22 -3.00
N VAL A 41 -2.41 2.11 -1.68
CA VAL A 41 -1.64 1.20 -0.83
C VAL A 41 -1.95 -0.26 -1.16
N VAL A 42 -3.24 -0.62 -1.25
CA VAL A 42 -3.67 -1.98 -1.57
C VAL A 42 -3.15 -2.42 -2.94
N GLU A 43 -3.19 -1.54 -3.94
CA GLU A 43 -2.64 -1.82 -5.27
C GLU A 43 -1.14 -2.14 -5.22
N GLU A 44 -0.35 -1.34 -4.48
CA GLU A 44 1.09 -1.57 -4.34
C GLU A 44 1.42 -2.82 -3.52
N LEU A 45 0.59 -3.21 -2.55
CA LEU A 45 0.74 -4.46 -1.79
C LEU A 45 0.54 -5.70 -2.68
N TYR A 46 -0.51 -5.72 -3.50
CA TYR A 46 -0.72 -6.81 -4.47
C TYR A 46 0.40 -6.87 -5.50
N ARG A 47 0.86 -5.72 -6.01
CA ARG A 47 2.04 -5.66 -6.90
C ARG A 47 3.32 -6.17 -6.25
N ALA A 48 3.45 -6.03 -4.93
CA ALA A 48 4.57 -6.57 -4.16
C ALA A 48 4.44 -8.07 -3.86
N GLY A 49 3.29 -8.68 -4.15
CA GLY A 49 3.06 -10.12 -4.06
C GLY A 49 2.19 -10.56 -2.88
N ALA A 50 1.49 -9.64 -2.22
CA ALA A 50 0.47 -10.02 -1.24
C ALA A 50 -0.59 -10.91 -1.91
N GLY A 51 -1.04 -11.96 -1.23
CA GLY A 51 -1.98 -12.94 -1.79
C GLY A 51 -2.18 -14.13 -0.88
#